data_AF-A0A0D9VP60-F1
#
_entry.id   AF-A0A0D9VP60-F1
#
_cell.length_a   1.000
_cell.length_b   1.000
_cell.length_c   1.000
_cell.angle_alpha   90.00
_cell.angle_beta   90.00
_cell.angle_gamma   90.00
#
_symmetry.space_group_name_H-M   'P 1'
#
loop_
_entity.id
_entity.type
_entity.pdbx_description
1 polymer ?
#
loop_
_entity_poly.entity_id
_entity_poly.type
_entity_poly.pdbx_seq_one_letter_code
_entity_poly.pdbx_strand_id
1 'polypeptide(L)'
;MATISSTLSTSFLHSPTRFAVAVTIATANTSSSSRIKRFARFRCCVEPSSSPEEEKPAIPIPTPLPVKPSVASSSLWGISTSTWSAGVAGLGLLETGYLSYLKLTGSEAFCPVGGGGCGNVLQSDYSVVFGIPLPLLGLVAYGSVLTLSLQKNGKKFLPGIDDLDIRLTLLLVSTSMATASAYFLYILNTKFIGTTCSYCLLSAFLSFALFSIRIKDFGLERVQKFVGLQLSVAIIVALALTNSYSSATTQLNGTDDFVLERYDTEITTESTPFAIALAKHLHSIGAKMYGAFWCSHCNEQKQIFGREATKLLDYVECFPNGAGKGKKMAPECAAAGIEGFPTWIINGKVLGGDQELPILAEESGFPVE
;
A
#
# COMPACT_ATOMS: atom_id res chain seq x y z
N MET A 1 -49.01 49.02 4.26
CA MET A 1 -50.11 48.13 3.86
C MET A 1 -49.61 46.69 3.89
N ALA A 2 -50.30 45.83 4.67
CA ALA A 2 -50.42 44.36 4.60
C ALA A 2 -49.13 43.49 4.48
N THR A 3 -48.69 42.78 5.54
CA THR A 3 -49.05 41.38 5.94
C THR A 3 -48.76 40.33 4.85
N ILE A 4 -47.98 39.26 5.10
CA ILE A 4 -48.42 38.00 5.74
C ILE A 4 -47.22 37.13 6.19
N SER A 5 -47.37 36.51 7.36
CA SER A 5 -46.56 35.47 8.02
C SER A 5 -46.46 34.14 7.25
N SER A 6 -45.41 33.35 7.54
CA SER A 6 -45.58 31.92 7.90
C SER A 6 -44.26 31.30 8.38
N THR A 7 -44.21 31.01 9.67
CA THR A 7 -43.31 30.05 10.32
C THR A 7 -43.85 28.62 10.15
N LEU A 8 -43.00 27.65 9.85
CA LEU A 8 -43.27 26.25 10.20
C LEU A 8 -42.00 25.56 10.71
N SER A 9 -41.98 25.33 12.02
CA SER A 9 -41.23 24.26 12.67
C SER A 9 -41.85 22.92 12.29
N THR A 10 -41.05 21.87 12.12
CA THR A 10 -41.43 20.49 12.46
C THR A 10 -40.19 19.61 12.67
N SER A 11 -39.93 19.34 13.95
CA SER A 11 -39.78 18.02 14.56
C SER A 11 -38.77 17.01 13.99
N PHE A 12 -37.70 16.86 14.76
CA PHE A 12 -36.87 15.67 14.88
C PHE A 12 -37.70 14.40 15.13
N LEU A 13 -37.39 13.34 14.37
CA LEU A 13 -37.70 11.96 14.73
C LEU A 13 -36.44 11.11 14.54
N HIS A 14 -35.97 10.60 15.67
CA HIS A 14 -34.91 9.60 15.84
C HIS A 14 -35.44 8.23 15.39
N SER A 15 -34.69 7.49 14.58
CA SER A 15 -34.69 6.02 14.69
C SER A 15 -33.46 5.40 14.01
N PRO A 16 -32.78 4.41 14.65
CA PRO A 16 -31.56 3.79 14.15
C PRO A 16 -31.86 2.48 13.41
N THR A 17 -31.18 2.24 12.30
CA THR A 17 -31.15 0.90 11.67
C THR A 17 -29.72 0.40 11.57
N ARG A 18 -29.39 -0.46 12.54
CA ARG A 18 -28.30 -1.44 12.47
C ARG A 18 -28.64 -2.46 11.39
N PHE A 19 -27.77 -2.66 10.41
CA PHE A 19 -27.80 -3.84 9.55
C PHE A 19 -26.80 -4.88 10.09
N ALA A 20 -27.34 -5.93 10.68
CA ALA A 20 -26.63 -7.18 10.95
C ALA A 20 -26.77 -8.07 9.72
N VAL A 21 -25.64 -8.54 9.16
CA VAL A 21 -25.61 -9.55 8.10
C VAL A 21 -25.51 -10.91 8.78
N ALA A 22 -26.62 -11.66 8.78
CA ALA A 22 -26.65 -13.06 9.16
C ALA A 22 -26.51 -13.94 7.90
N VAL A 23 -25.52 -14.82 7.95
CA VAL A 23 -25.24 -15.89 6.99
C VAL A 23 -26.23 -17.03 7.24
N THR A 24 -27.01 -17.42 6.22
CA THR A 24 -27.81 -18.65 6.27
C THR A 24 -27.46 -19.54 5.10
N ILE A 25 -26.86 -20.68 5.45
CA ILE A 25 -26.61 -21.86 4.61
C ILE A 25 -27.96 -22.57 4.42
N ALA A 26 -28.34 -22.85 3.17
CA ALA A 26 -29.47 -23.71 2.86
C ALA A 26 -29.01 -24.94 2.06
N THR A 27 -29.00 -26.07 2.78
CA THR A 27 -28.86 -27.44 2.28
C THR A 27 -30.12 -27.87 1.53
N ALA A 28 -29.98 -28.36 0.30
CA ALA A 28 -31.08 -29.02 -0.42
C ALA A 28 -30.97 -30.55 -0.26
N ASN A 29 -31.97 -31.12 0.40
CA ASN A 29 -32.19 -32.56 0.55
C ASN A 29 -33.21 -33.05 -0.49
N THR A 30 -33.09 -34.33 -0.81
CA THR A 30 -33.83 -35.18 -1.76
C THR A 30 -35.36 -35.26 -1.59
N SER A 31 -36.13 -35.47 -2.68
CA SER A 31 -36.94 -36.68 -2.96
C SER A 31 -38.12 -36.48 -3.96
N SER A 32 -38.40 -37.56 -4.72
CA SER A 32 -39.67 -37.97 -5.39
C SER A 32 -39.94 -37.41 -6.81
N SER A 33 -39.76 -38.17 -7.90
CA SER A 33 -40.53 -39.31 -8.46
C SER A 33 -41.58 -38.89 -9.52
N SER A 34 -41.34 -39.21 -10.80
CA SER A 34 -42.02 -40.34 -11.47
C SER A 34 -42.06 -40.23 -13.02
N ARG A 35 -41.86 -41.43 -13.62
CA ARG A 35 -42.37 -41.98 -14.90
C ARG A 35 -41.64 -41.84 -16.25
N ILE A 36 -41.06 -42.99 -16.63
CA ILE A 36 -41.33 -43.84 -17.83
C ILE A 36 -40.78 -43.36 -19.19
N LYS A 37 -39.80 -44.11 -19.73
CA LYS A 37 -40.00 -45.02 -20.87
C LYS A 37 -38.87 -46.08 -20.96
N ARG A 38 -39.30 -47.31 -21.26
CA ARG A 38 -38.56 -48.58 -21.41
C ARG A 38 -37.93 -48.73 -22.80
N PHE A 39 -37.17 -49.84 -22.93
CA PHE A 39 -36.63 -50.56 -24.11
C PHE A 39 -35.11 -50.34 -24.30
N ALA A 40 -34.25 -51.35 -24.47
CA ALA A 40 -34.38 -52.81 -24.46
C ALA A 40 -32.99 -53.42 -24.21
N ARG A 41 -32.98 -54.62 -23.64
CA ARG A 41 -31.81 -55.48 -23.41
C ARG A 41 -31.72 -56.46 -24.58
N PHE A 42 -30.56 -56.57 -25.24
CA PHE A 42 -30.27 -57.74 -26.08
C PHE A 42 -28.83 -58.21 -25.84
N ARG A 43 -28.73 -59.46 -25.41
CA ARG A 43 -27.54 -60.29 -25.30
C ARG A 43 -27.86 -61.53 -26.15
N CYS A 44 -27.06 -61.80 -27.17
CA CYS A 44 -27.04 -63.10 -27.85
C CYS A 44 -25.58 -63.59 -27.93
N CYS A 45 -25.38 -64.82 -27.48
CA CYS A 45 -24.17 -65.60 -27.63
C CYS A 45 -24.17 -66.28 -29.02
N VAL A 46 -22.99 -66.47 -29.62
CA VAL A 46 -22.70 -67.56 -30.57
C VAL A 46 -21.31 -68.10 -30.22
N GLU A 47 -21.19 -69.42 -30.25
CA GLU A 47 -20.10 -70.26 -29.70
C GLU A 47 -19.27 -70.90 -30.87
N PRO A 48 -18.44 -71.93 -30.66
CA PRO A 48 -16.96 -71.90 -30.73
C PRO A 48 -16.37 -72.65 -31.93
N SER A 49 -15.04 -72.61 -32.09
CA SER A 49 -14.29 -73.66 -32.80
C SER A 49 -12.87 -73.85 -32.22
N SER A 50 -12.42 -75.10 -32.26
CA SER A 50 -11.43 -75.78 -31.43
C SER A 50 -10.07 -76.01 -32.14
N SER A 51 -8.96 -75.81 -31.39
CA SER A 51 -7.64 -76.51 -31.22
C SER A 51 -7.00 -77.37 -32.36
N PRO A 52 -5.69 -77.78 -32.34
CA PRO A 52 -4.68 -77.76 -31.24
C PRO A 52 -3.18 -77.44 -31.61
N GLU A 53 -2.33 -77.40 -30.57
CA GLU A 53 -0.89 -77.78 -30.47
C GLU A 53 0.25 -76.98 -31.14
N GLU A 54 1.16 -76.40 -30.34
CA GLU A 54 2.53 -76.94 -30.09
C GLU A 54 3.25 -76.21 -28.93
N GLU A 55 3.97 -76.95 -28.10
CA GLU A 55 4.60 -76.58 -26.81
C GLU A 55 6.14 -76.52 -26.92
N LYS A 56 6.80 -75.41 -26.51
CA LYS A 56 8.17 -75.39 -25.91
C LYS A 56 8.64 -73.97 -25.48
N PRO A 57 9.67 -73.82 -24.61
CA PRO A 57 9.56 -73.65 -23.17
C PRO A 57 9.95 -72.23 -22.66
N ALA A 58 9.56 -71.96 -21.41
CA ALA A 58 9.84 -70.73 -20.66
C ALA A 58 11.35 -70.48 -20.41
N ILE A 59 11.75 -69.20 -20.45
CA ILE A 59 13.00 -68.65 -19.91
C ILE A 59 12.62 -67.50 -18.95
N PRO A 60 13.32 -67.30 -17.82
CA PRO A 60 12.78 -66.57 -16.67
C PRO A 60 12.83 -65.04 -16.79
N ILE A 61 11.90 -64.45 -16.06
CA ILE A 61 11.64 -63.02 -15.79
C ILE A 61 12.90 -62.26 -15.33
N PRO A 62 13.02 -60.96 -15.68
CA PRO A 62 13.48 -59.96 -14.72
C PRO A 62 12.33 -59.03 -14.33
N THR A 63 12.12 -58.96 -13.02
CA THR A 63 11.16 -58.15 -12.28
C THR A 63 11.18 -56.69 -12.74
N PRO A 64 10.03 -56.00 -12.90
CA PRO A 64 10.04 -54.55 -13.00
C PRO A 64 10.50 -53.99 -11.65
N LEU A 65 11.63 -53.28 -11.65
CA LEU A 65 12.12 -52.49 -10.53
C LEU A 65 11.02 -51.53 -10.04
N PRO A 66 10.92 -51.26 -8.73
CA PRO A 66 9.93 -50.33 -8.21
C PRO A 66 10.24 -48.94 -8.78
N VAL A 67 9.31 -48.41 -9.57
CA VAL A 67 9.35 -47.02 -10.04
C VAL A 67 9.30 -46.14 -8.80
N LYS A 68 10.46 -45.63 -8.40
CA LYS A 68 10.62 -44.64 -7.34
C LYS A 68 9.87 -43.39 -7.81
N PRO A 69 8.93 -42.83 -7.04
CA PRO A 69 8.25 -41.60 -7.44
C PRO A 69 9.31 -40.51 -7.55
N SER A 70 9.51 -40.00 -8.77
CA SER A 70 10.36 -38.85 -9.06
C SER A 70 9.72 -37.61 -8.46
N VAL A 71 9.91 -37.41 -7.16
CA VAL A 71 9.72 -36.12 -6.52
C VAL A 71 10.84 -35.23 -7.06
N ALA A 72 10.54 -34.49 -8.12
CA ALA A 72 11.38 -33.39 -8.58
C ALA A 72 11.45 -32.35 -7.46
N SER A 73 12.49 -32.49 -6.63
CA SER A 73 12.78 -31.61 -5.51
C SER A 73 13.38 -30.32 -6.08
N SER A 74 12.59 -29.25 -6.09
CA SER A 74 13.06 -27.89 -6.35
C SER A 74 13.83 -27.36 -5.12
N SER A 75 14.99 -27.95 -4.83
CA SER A 75 15.87 -27.54 -3.73
C SER A 75 16.80 -26.41 -4.19
N LEU A 76 16.44 -25.17 -3.88
CA LEU A 76 17.44 -24.10 -3.77
C LEU A 76 18.01 -24.15 -2.34
N TRP A 77 19.27 -24.57 -2.22
CA TRP A 77 20.04 -24.61 -0.96
C TRP A 77 19.48 -25.53 0.15
N GLY A 78 18.91 -26.69 -0.17
CA GLY A 78 18.59 -27.73 0.82
C GLY A 78 17.39 -27.42 1.73
N ILE A 79 16.72 -26.28 1.53
CA ILE A 79 15.52 -25.85 2.27
C ILE A 79 14.35 -25.80 1.28
N SER A 80 13.17 -26.26 1.72
CA SER A 80 11.96 -26.25 0.89
C SER A 80 11.59 -24.82 0.44
N THR A 81 11.18 -24.65 -0.83
CA THR A 81 10.68 -23.38 -1.39
C THR A 81 9.55 -22.77 -0.57
N SER A 82 8.70 -23.61 0.04
CA SER A 82 7.63 -23.18 0.95
C SER A 82 8.16 -22.47 2.20
N THR A 83 9.29 -22.94 2.74
CA THR A 83 9.90 -22.41 3.97
C THR A 83 10.55 -21.07 3.69
N TRP A 84 11.24 -20.94 2.55
CA TRP A 84 11.77 -19.66 2.08
C TRP A 84 10.66 -18.63 1.88
N SER A 85 9.58 -19.00 1.19
CA SER A 85 8.46 -18.09 0.99
C SER A 85 7.77 -17.70 2.30
N ALA A 86 7.65 -18.63 3.26
CA ALA A 86 7.11 -18.31 4.59
C ALA A 86 8.01 -17.30 5.33
N GLY A 87 9.34 -17.45 5.26
CA GLY A 87 10.28 -16.50 5.86
C GLY A 87 10.18 -15.10 5.25
N VAL A 88 10.20 -15.01 3.91
CA VAL A 88 10.08 -13.72 3.20
C VAL A 88 8.72 -13.07 3.46
N ALA A 89 7.63 -13.85 3.44
CA ALA A 89 6.30 -13.34 3.75
C ALA A 89 6.15 -12.90 5.21
N GLY A 90 6.78 -13.60 6.15
CA GLY A 90 6.82 -13.22 7.56
C GLY A 90 7.54 -11.89 7.78
N LEU A 91 8.65 -11.66 7.08
CA LEU A 91 9.36 -10.37 7.13
C LEU A 91 8.50 -9.23 6.55
N GLY A 92 7.84 -9.45 5.42
CA GLY A 92 6.92 -8.46 4.84
C GLY A 92 5.70 -8.18 5.73
N LEU A 93 5.19 -9.19 6.44
CA LEU A 93 4.12 -9.03 7.43
C LEU A 93 4.57 -8.19 8.63
N LEU A 94 5.81 -8.38 9.10
CA LEU A 94 6.37 -7.58 10.18
C LEU A 94 6.58 -6.13 9.75
N GLU A 95 7.15 -5.91 8.56
CA GLU A 95 7.32 -4.58 7.97
C GLU A 95 5.98 -3.84 7.84
N THR A 96 5.01 -4.46 7.16
CA THR A 96 3.69 -3.85 6.93
C THR A 96 2.90 -3.69 8.21
N GLY A 97 3.04 -4.60 9.18
CA GLY A 97 2.46 -4.48 10.51
C GLY A 97 3.01 -3.29 11.30
N TYR A 98 4.32 -3.05 11.23
CA TYR A 98 4.94 -1.87 11.83
C TYR A 98 4.41 -0.57 11.20
N LEU A 99 4.37 -0.49 9.87
CA LEU A 99 3.85 0.70 9.17
C LEU A 99 2.35 0.92 9.42
N SER A 100 1.56 -0.16 9.51
CA SER A 100 0.15 -0.10 9.90
C SER A 100 0.00 0.46 11.31
N TYR A 101 0.81 0.01 12.26
CA TYR A 101 0.80 0.54 13.62
C TYR A 101 1.07 2.04 13.64
N LEU A 102 2.16 2.49 12.99
CA LEU A 102 2.50 3.91 12.92
C LEU A 102 1.39 4.77 12.29
N LYS A 103 0.79 4.29 11.20
CA LYS A 103 -0.29 5.02 10.52
C LYS A 103 -1.56 5.13 11.36
N LEU A 104 -1.83 4.14 12.22
CA LEU A 104 -3.00 4.13 13.13
C LEU A 104 -2.75 4.95 14.40
N THR A 105 -1.51 5.03 14.88
CA THR A 105 -1.14 5.83 16.06
C THR A 105 -0.74 7.26 15.73
N GLY A 106 -0.59 7.61 14.46
CA GLY A 106 -0.12 8.93 14.03
C GLY A 106 1.35 9.19 14.41
N SER A 107 2.16 8.12 14.51
CA SER A 107 3.55 8.21 14.92
C SER A 107 4.49 8.32 13.72
N GLU A 108 5.58 9.06 13.87
CA GLU A 108 6.59 9.22 12.83
C GLU A 108 7.39 7.94 12.57
N ALA A 109 7.72 7.70 11.29
CA ALA A 109 8.49 6.53 10.89
C ALA A 109 9.99 6.78 11.05
N PHE A 110 10.69 5.85 11.70
CA PHE A 110 12.15 5.89 11.76
C PHE A 110 12.75 5.51 10.40
N CYS A 111 13.47 6.43 9.75
CA CYS A 111 14.12 6.18 8.46
C CYS A 111 15.65 6.09 8.61
N PRO A 112 16.24 4.88 8.60
CA PRO A 112 17.67 4.69 8.84
C PRO A 112 18.57 5.21 7.72
N VAL A 113 18.03 5.45 6.52
CA VAL A 113 18.77 5.89 5.34
C VAL A 113 18.04 7.11 4.75
N GLY A 114 18.68 8.28 4.74
CA GLY A 114 18.17 9.46 4.03
C GLY A 114 17.38 10.50 4.83
N GLY A 115 17.68 10.72 6.12
CA GLY A 115 17.34 11.95 6.85
C GLY A 115 15.89 12.46 6.69
N GLY A 116 14.88 11.66 7.02
CA GLY A 116 13.48 12.10 7.06
C GLY A 116 12.64 11.84 5.80
N GLY A 117 13.22 11.31 4.72
CA GLY A 117 12.51 11.17 3.43
C GLY A 117 11.27 10.24 3.42
N CYS A 118 11.22 9.18 4.23
CA CYS A 118 10.06 8.27 4.15
C CYS A 118 8.78 8.87 4.77
N GLY A 119 8.89 9.85 5.66
CA GLY A 119 7.73 10.53 6.25
C GLY A 119 6.84 11.15 5.18
N ASN A 120 7.45 11.90 4.25
CA ASN A 120 6.77 12.52 3.11
C ASN A 120 5.99 11.50 2.28
N VAL A 121 6.55 10.31 2.05
CA VAL A 121 5.89 9.26 1.26
C VAL A 121 4.78 8.58 2.06
N LEU A 122 5.04 8.24 3.33
CA LEU A 122 4.13 7.51 4.22
C LEU A 122 2.94 8.37 4.69
N GLN A 123 3.09 9.68 4.70
CA GLN A 123 2.03 10.63 5.04
C GLN A 123 1.27 11.15 3.82
N SER A 124 1.82 11.00 2.60
CA SER A 124 1.15 11.44 1.36
C SER A 124 -0.17 10.72 1.06
N ASP A 125 -0.94 11.27 0.13
CA ASP A 125 -2.17 10.63 -0.40
C ASP A 125 -1.92 9.27 -1.06
N TYR A 126 -0.68 9.00 -1.50
CA TYR A 126 -0.32 7.70 -2.06
C TYR A 126 -0.24 6.58 -1.01
N SER A 127 -0.22 6.93 0.28
CA SER A 127 -0.24 5.98 1.41
C SER A 127 -1.61 5.34 1.66
N VAL A 128 -2.64 5.74 0.91
CA VAL A 128 -4.02 5.25 1.05
C VAL A 128 -4.54 4.78 -0.31
N VAL A 129 -5.18 3.61 -0.34
CA VAL A 129 -5.80 3.01 -1.55
C VAL A 129 -7.26 2.72 -1.24
N PHE A 130 -8.18 3.26 -2.03
CA PHE A 130 -9.64 3.18 -1.77
C PHE A 130 -10.05 3.57 -0.33
N GLY A 131 -9.38 4.55 0.28
CA GLY A 131 -9.63 4.98 1.66
C GLY A 131 -9.02 4.06 2.74
N ILE A 132 -8.37 2.97 2.34
CA ILE A 132 -7.70 2.02 3.25
C ILE A 132 -6.20 2.31 3.24
N PRO A 133 -5.56 2.47 4.42
CA PRO A 133 -4.11 2.56 4.51
C PRO A 133 -3.41 1.42 3.76
N LEU A 134 -2.53 1.78 2.82
CA LEU A 134 -1.77 0.83 2.01
C LEU A 134 -1.02 -0.24 2.85
N PRO A 135 -0.41 0.10 4.01
CA PRO A 135 0.21 -0.90 4.88
C PRO A 135 -0.75 -2.02 5.32
N LEU A 136 -2.04 -1.74 5.52
CA LEU A 136 -3.03 -2.77 5.88
C LEU A 136 -3.30 -3.74 4.74
N LEU A 137 -3.35 -3.25 3.49
CA LEU A 137 -3.45 -4.12 2.32
C LEU A 137 -2.21 -5.01 2.19
N GLY A 138 -1.04 -4.44 2.44
CA GLY A 138 0.23 -5.20 2.52
C GLY A 138 0.17 -6.28 3.60
N LEU A 139 -0.32 -5.95 4.80
CA LEU A 139 -0.46 -6.89 5.92
C LEU A 139 -1.33 -8.09 5.54
N VAL A 140 -2.47 -7.85 4.88
CA VAL A 140 -3.35 -8.92 4.38
C VAL A 140 -2.66 -9.75 3.30
N ALA A 141 -1.99 -9.10 2.34
CA ALA A 141 -1.31 -9.79 1.25
C ALA A 141 -0.18 -10.70 1.76
N TYR A 142 0.76 -10.17 2.55
CA TYR A 142 1.83 -10.97 3.14
C TYR A 142 1.30 -12.04 4.10
N GLY A 143 0.25 -11.75 4.88
CA GLY A 143 -0.40 -12.72 5.76
C GLY A 143 -1.03 -13.89 5.00
N SER A 144 -1.65 -13.63 3.85
CA SER A 144 -2.21 -14.68 3.00
C SER A 144 -1.12 -15.59 2.42
N VAL A 145 0.00 -15.01 1.95
CA VAL A 145 1.15 -15.77 1.44
C VAL A 145 1.78 -16.61 2.54
N LEU A 146 1.94 -16.05 3.74
CA LEU A 146 2.46 -16.77 4.91
C LEU A 146 1.58 -17.96 5.27
N THR A 147 0.27 -17.75 5.37
CA THR A 147 -0.70 -18.80 5.73
C THR A 147 -0.70 -19.95 4.72
N LEU A 148 -0.77 -19.63 3.42
CA LEU A 148 -0.74 -20.64 2.36
C LEU A 148 0.61 -21.38 2.29
N SER A 149 1.72 -20.69 2.55
CA SER A 149 3.05 -21.30 2.58
C SER A 149 3.22 -22.27 3.75
N LEU A 150 2.67 -21.93 4.93
CA LEU A 150 2.65 -22.82 6.10
C LEU A 150 1.73 -24.03 5.91
N GLN A 151 0.61 -23.85 5.19
CA GLN A 151 -0.31 -24.94 4.88
C GLN A 151 0.36 -26.02 4.02
N LYS A 152 1.19 -25.61 3.05
CA LYS A 152 1.99 -26.53 2.23
C LYS A 152 3.01 -27.34 3.05
N ASN A 153 3.39 -26.87 4.24
CA ASN A 153 4.35 -27.51 5.15
C ASN A 153 3.70 -28.44 6.20
N GLY A 154 2.40 -28.72 6.12
CA GLY A 154 1.75 -29.76 6.94
C GLY A 154 0.75 -29.27 8.00
N LYS A 155 0.45 -27.97 8.07
CA LYS A 155 -0.64 -27.43 8.91
C LYS A 155 -1.88 -27.23 8.04
N LYS A 156 -2.79 -28.22 7.95
CA LYS A 156 -4.05 -28.09 7.19
C LYS A 156 -4.98 -27.07 7.86
N PHE A 157 -4.86 -25.80 7.46
CA PHE A 157 -5.74 -24.72 7.92
C PHE A 157 -7.03 -24.64 7.08
N LEU A 158 -6.96 -24.95 5.77
CA LEU A 158 -8.11 -25.00 4.85
C LEU A 158 -8.29 -26.43 4.27
N PRO A 159 -9.21 -27.24 4.80
CA PRO A 159 -9.51 -28.57 4.25
C PRO A 159 -10.27 -28.46 2.93
N GLY A 160 -9.73 -29.04 1.85
CA GLY A 160 -10.44 -29.20 0.56
C GLY A 160 -9.85 -28.52 -0.67
N ILE A 161 -8.67 -27.89 -0.58
CA ILE A 161 -7.99 -27.23 -1.71
C ILE A 161 -6.86 -28.12 -2.24
N ASP A 162 -6.79 -28.31 -3.56
CA ASP A 162 -5.74 -29.09 -4.22
C ASP A 162 -4.37 -28.38 -4.23
N ASP A 163 -3.25 -29.12 -4.27
CA ASP A 163 -1.88 -28.54 -4.30
C ASP A 163 -1.68 -27.61 -5.51
N LEU A 164 -2.31 -27.93 -6.64
CA LEU A 164 -2.25 -27.11 -7.85
C LEU A 164 -2.91 -25.75 -7.63
N ASP A 165 -4.08 -25.73 -6.98
CA ASP A 165 -4.82 -24.50 -6.67
C ASP A 165 -4.04 -23.63 -5.70
N ILE A 166 -3.46 -24.22 -4.63
CA ILE A 166 -2.63 -23.47 -3.67
C ILE A 166 -1.43 -22.83 -4.37
N ARG A 167 -0.73 -23.58 -5.24
CA ARG A 167 0.40 -23.06 -6.01
C ARG A 167 -0.01 -21.96 -6.98
N LEU A 168 -1.15 -22.11 -7.65
CA LEU A 168 -1.68 -21.12 -8.57
C LEU A 168 -2.13 -19.85 -7.83
N THR A 169 -2.84 -19.97 -6.71
CA THR A 169 -3.22 -18.84 -5.86
C THR A 169 -2.00 -18.08 -5.35
N LEU A 170 -0.98 -18.79 -4.84
CA LEU A 170 0.27 -18.17 -4.40
C LEU A 170 0.99 -17.42 -5.53
N LEU A 171 0.97 -17.99 -6.74
CA LEU A 171 1.54 -17.37 -7.92
C LEU A 171 0.79 -16.08 -8.27
N LEU A 172 -0.55 -16.09 -8.32
CA LEU A 172 -1.38 -14.93 -8.65
C LEU A 172 -1.27 -13.81 -7.59
N VAL A 173 -1.29 -14.16 -6.30
CA VAL A 173 -1.08 -13.19 -5.21
C VAL A 173 0.30 -12.55 -5.31
N SER A 174 1.34 -13.35 -5.57
CA SER A 174 2.71 -12.81 -5.72
C SER A 174 2.85 -11.92 -6.96
N THR A 175 2.20 -12.26 -8.08
CA THR A 175 2.13 -11.40 -9.27
C THR A 175 1.47 -10.06 -8.94
N SER A 176 0.35 -10.09 -8.20
CA SER A 176 -0.36 -8.87 -7.77
C SER A 176 0.54 -7.98 -6.92
N MET A 177 1.21 -8.55 -5.91
CA MET A 177 2.13 -7.83 -5.02
C MET A 177 3.33 -7.22 -5.77
N ALA A 178 3.93 -7.99 -6.69
CA ALA A 178 5.04 -7.49 -7.52
C ALA A 178 4.59 -6.37 -8.46
N THR A 179 3.40 -6.48 -9.04
CA THR A 179 2.82 -5.43 -9.90
C THR A 179 2.53 -4.16 -9.12
N ALA A 180 1.91 -4.29 -7.94
CA ALA A 180 1.65 -3.15 -7.05
C ALA A 180 2.96 -2.48 -6.61
N SER A 181 3.97 -3.28 -6.23
CA SER A 181 5.29 -2.76 -5.86
C SER A 181 5.96 -2.01 -7.01
N ALA A 182 5.92 -2.54 -8.24
CA ALA A 182 6.44 -1.86 -9.42
C ALA A 182 5.72 -0.51 -9.66
N TYR A 183 4.40 -0.48 -9.49
CA TYR A 183 3.60 0.73 -9.62
C TYR A 183 3.95 1.78 -8.54
N PHE A 184 4.16 1.36 -7.29
CA PHE A 184 4.58 2.28 -6.22
C PHE A 184 6.01 2.81 -6.42
N LEU A 185 6.93 1.98 -6.93
CA LEU A 185 8.26 2.44 -7.31
C LEU A 185 8.20 3.44 -8.48
N TYR A 186 7.30 3.23 -9.43
CA TYR A 186 7.04 4.20 -10.50
C TYR A 186 6.54 5.55 -9.93
N ILE A 187 5.61 5.54 -8.97
CA ILE A 187 5.16 6.76 -8.28
C ILE A 187 6.31 7.41 -7.52
N LEU A 188 7.07 6.64 -6.75
CA LEU A 188 8.20 7.15 -5.96
C LEU A 188 9.19 7.90 -6.86
N ASN A 189 9.56 7.30 -7.99
CA ASN A 189 10.53 7.89 -8.92
C ASN A 189 10.00 9.06 -9.76
N THR A 190 8.68 9.22 -9.89
CA THR A 190 8.09 10.28 -10.73
C THR A 190 7.49 11.43 -9.94
N LYS A 191 6.95 11.17 -8.75
CA LYS A 191 6.27 12.15 -7.89
C LYS A 191 7.13 12.64 -6.74
N PHE A 192 8.08 11.82 -6.27
CA PHE A 192 8.93 12.12 -5.12
C PHE A 192 10.41 12.14 -5.53
N ILE A 193 10.74 12.97 -6.54
CA ILE A 193 12.13 13.16 -6.98
C ILE A 193 13.01 13.54 -5.77
N GLY A 194 14.17 12.90 -5.66
CA GLY A 194 15.15 13.19 -4.60
C GLY A 194 14.83 12.58 -3.22
N THR A 195 13.64 11.97 -3.04
CA THR A 195 13.27 11.32 -1.78
C THR A 195 13.49 9.80 -1.87
N THR A 196 14.16 9.22 -0.87
CA THR A 196 14.31 7.77 -0.76
C THR A 196 13.46 7.22 0.38
N CYS A 197 12.65 6.21 0.09
CA CYS A 197 11.82 5.53 1.08
C CYS A 197 12.35 4.10 1.30
N SER A 198 13.10 3.90 2.39
CA SER A 198 13.73 2.61 2.71
C SER A 198 12.70 1.48 2.87
N TYR A 199 11.57 1.75 3.52
CA TYR A 199 10.44 0.82 3.64
C TYR A 199 9.83 0.45 2.27
N CYS A 200 9.62 1.44 1.39
CA CYS A 200 9.07 1.18 0.07
C CYS A 200 9.99 0.28 -0.77
N LEU A 201 11.31 0.49 -0.67
CA LEU A 201 12.32 -0.32 -1.34
C LEU A 201 12.41 -1.73 -0.75
N LEU A 202 12.34 -1.87 0.58
CA LEU A 202 12.32 -3.16 1.25
C LEU A 202 11.07 -3.97 0.83
N SER A 203 9.88 -3.38 0.91
CA SER A 203 8.64 -4.03 0.48
C SER A 203 8.69 -4.46 -1.00
N ALA A 204 9.23 -3.61 -1.88
CA ALA A 204 9.40 -3.96 -3.28
C ALA A 204 10.34 -5.17 -3.46
N PHE A 205 11.49 -5.16 -2.76
CA PHE A 205 12.43 -6.28 -2.77
C PHE A 205 11.77 -7.59 -2.31
N LEU A 206 11.01 -7.56 -1.21
CA LEU A 206 10.32 -8.74 -0.68
C LEU A 206 9.26 -9.26 -1.67
N SER A 207 8.52 -8.38 -2.33
CA SER A 207 7.50 -8.74 -3.33
C SER A 207 8.12 -9.40 -4.57
N PHE A 208 9.20 -8.82 -5.12
CA PHE A 208 9.91 -9.42 -6.25
C PHE A 208 10.61 -10.74 -5.89
N ALA A 209 11.13 -10.85 -4.67
CA ALA A 209 11.70 -12.10 -4.16
C ALA A 209 10.64 -13.21 -4.09
N LEU A 210 9.46 -12.93 -3.53
CA LEU A 210 8.34 -13.88 -3.50
C LEU A 210 7.93 -14.32 -4.90
N PHE A 211 7.74 -13.36 -5.82
CA PHE A 211 7.38 -13.66 -7.21
C PHE A 211 8.43 -14.55 -7.89
N SER A 212 9.71 -14.25 -7.70
CA SER A 212 10.82 -15.05 -8.25
C SER A 212 10.86 -16.47 -7.69
N ILE A 213 10.62 -16.64 -6.38
CA ILE A 213 10.52 -17.96 -5.76
C ILE A 213 9.34 -18.73 -6.35
N ARG A 214 8.20 -18.06 -6.61
CA ARG A 214 7.01 -18.71 -7.17
C ARG A 214 7.14 -19.10 -8.63
N ILE A 215 7.79 -18.28 -9.47
CA ILE A 215 8.11 -18.69 -10.85
C ILE A 215 8.95 -19.96 -10.84
N LYS A 216 9.97 -20.04 -9.96
CA LYS A 216 10.84 -21.22 -9.85
C LYS A 216 10.10 -22.44 -9.31
N ASP A 217 9.24 -22.29 -8.30
CA ASP A 217 8.46 -23.40 -7.71
C ASP A 217 7.35 -23.92 -8.63
N PHE A 218 6.77 -23.07 -9.48
CA PHE A 218 5.72 -23.45 -10.42
C PHE A 218 6.29 -24.05 -11.72
N GLY A 219 7.51 -23.64 -12.10
CA GLY A 219 8.21 -24.07 -13.31
C GLY A 219 7.84 -23.23 -14.52
N LEU A 220 8.85 -22.80 -15.28
CA LEU A 220 8.69 -21.82 -16.38
C LEU A 220 7.74 -22.33 -17.48
N GLU A 221 7.80 -23.60 -17.84
CA GLU A 221 6.89 -24.22 -18.84
C GLU A 221 5.43 -24.20 -18.39
N ARG A 222 5.18 -24.36 -17.09
CA ARG A 222 3.83 -24.29 -16.53
C ARG A 222 3.36 -22.84 -16.45
N VAL A 223 4.24 -21.91 -16.05
CA VAL A 223 3.94 -20.47 -16.04
C VAL A 223 3.52 -19.99 -17.43
N GLN A 224 4.20 -20.45 -18.50
CA GLN A 224 3.84 -20.10 -19.88
C GLN A 224 2.38 -20.47 -20.23
N LYS A 225 1.85 -21.57 -19.70
CA LYS A 225 0.45 -21.96 -19.92
C LYS A 225 -0.55 -21.01 -19.25
N PHE A 226 -0.15 -20.34 -18.17
CA PHE A 226 -0.98 -19.42 -17.39
C PHE A 226 -0.56 -17.95 -17.55
N VAL A 227 0.30 -17.63 -18.52
CA VAL A 227 0.81 -16.27 -18.73
C VAL A 227 -0.30 -15.27 -19.01
N GLY A 228 -1.33 -15.68 -19.77
CA GLY A 228 -2.50 -14.83 -20.04
C GLY A 228 -3.24 -14.45 -18.76
N LEU A 229 -3.35 -15.36 -17.79
CA LEU A 229 -3.98 -15.10 -16.49
C LEU A 229 -3.11 -14.21 -15.61
N GLN A 230 -1.78 -14.36 -15.65
CA GLN A 230 -0.88 -13.46 -14.93
C GLN A 230 -0.92 -12.04 -15.49
N LEU A 231 -0.91 -11.89 -16.81
CA LEU A 231 -1.01 -10.60 -17.48
C LEU A 231 -2.36 -9.95 -17.20
N SER A 232 -3.46 -10.70 -17.22
CA SER A 232 -4.77 -10.15 -16.87
C SER A 232 -4.81 -9.66 -15.42
N VAL A 233 -4.27 -10.42 -14.46
CA VAL A 233 -4.17 -9.98 -13.06
C VAL A 233 -3.28 -8.74 -12.93
N ALA A 234 -2.11 -8.71 -13.57
CA ALA A 234 -1.22 -7.55 -13.53
C ALA A 234 -1.91 -6.29 -14.11
N ILE A 235 -2.60 -6.43 -15.24
CA ILE A 235 -3.37 -5.34 -15.85
C ILE A 235 -4.50 -4.90 -14.92
N ILE A 236 -5.27 -5.82 -14.33
CA ILE A 236 -6.34 -5.50 -13.38
C ILE A 236 -5.79 -4.74 -12.18
N VAL A 237 -4.67 -5.17 -11.60
CA VAL A 237 -4.04 -4.51 -10.45
C VAL A 237 -3.54 -3.12 -10.84
N ALA A 238 -2.85 -2.99 -11.97
CA ALA A 238 -2.36 -1.70 -12.46
C ALA A 238 -3.51 -0.73 -12.75
N LEU A 239 -4.60 -1.21 -13.37
CA LEU A 239 -5.81 -0.42 -13.61
C LEU A 239 -6.54 -0.08 -12.31
N ALA A 240 -6.61 -0.99 -11.35
CA ALA A 240 -7.24 -0.73 -10.06
C ALA A 240 -6.46 0.32 -9.25
N LEU A 241 -5.13 0.24 -9.23
CA LEU A 241 -4.27 1.25 -8.60
C LEU A 241 -4.37 2.57 -9.35
N THR A 242 -4.28 2.54 -10.68
CA THR A 242 -4.47 3.73 -11.53
C THR A 242 -5.82 4.34 -11.25
N ASN A 243 -6.90 3.56 -11.18
CA ASN A 243 -8.23 4.05 -10.87
C ASN A 243 -8.36 4.53 -9.42
N SER A 244 -7.69 3.92 -8.45
CA SER A 244 -7.70 4.41 -7.06
C SER A 244 -7.04 5.77 -6.96
N TYR A 245 -5.87 5.92 -7.56
CA TYR A 245 -5.12 7.18 -7.51
C TYR A 245 -5.64 8.22 -8.49
N SER A 246 -6.19 7.78 -9.62
CA SER A 246 -6.91 8.66 -10.52
C SER A 246 -8.26 9.03 -9.95
N SER A 247 -8.95 8.19 -9.16
CA SER A 247 -10.21 8.53 -8.45
C SER A 247 -9.98 9.38 -7.21
N ALA A 248 -8.79 9.32 -6.60
CA ALA A 248 -8.31 10.41 -5.76
C ALA A 248 -8.17 11.70 -6.58
N THR A 249 -7.84 11.61 -7.87
CA THR A 249 -7.95 12.71 -8.85
C THR A 249 -9.38 12.92 -9.43
N THR A 250 -10.31 11.96 -9.40
CA THR A 250 -11.65 12.08 -10.02
C THR A 250 -12.72 12.58 -9.03
N GLN A 251 -12.48 12.46 -7.73
CA GLN A 251 -13.09 13.34 -6.71
C GLN A 251 -12.67 14.82 -6.92
N LEU A 252 -11.68 15.08 -7.78
CA LEU A 252 -11.33 16.40 -8.31
C LEU A 252 -11.81 16.62 -9.77
N ASN A 253 -12.24 15.61 -10.53
CA ASN A 253 -12.78 15.82 -11.90
C ASN A 253 -14.26 16.23 -11.92
N GLY A 254 -14.86 16.46 -10.75
CA GLY A 254 -16.04 17.32 -10.62
C GLY A 254 -15.71 18.82 -10.64
N THR A 255 -14.42 19.19 -10.60
CA THR A 255 -13.94 20.58 -10.71
C THR A 255 -12.50 20.58 -11.24
N ASP A 256 -12.34 20.69 -12.56
CA ASP A 256 -11.08 21.06 -13.22
C ASP A 256 -10.62 22.48 -12.77
N ASP A 257 -10.15 22.63 -11.52
CA ASP A 257 -9.22 23.66 -11.03
C ASP A 257 -8.98 23.45 -9.52
N PHE A 258 -7.95 22.72 -9.09
CA PHE A 258 -7.51 22.84 -7.69
C PHE A 258 -6.73 24.15 -7.57
N VAL A 259 -7.47 25.25 -7.49
CA VAL A 259 -6.96 26.53 -7.01
C VAL A 259 -7.22 26.54 -5.51
N LEU A 260 -6.15 26.33 -4.74
CA LEU A 260 -6.22 26.49 -3.30
C LEU A 260 -6.27 27.98 -3.01
N GLU A 261 -7.42 28.49 -2.61
CA GLU A 261 -7.52 29.87 -2.13
C GLU A 261 -6.73 30.02 -0.83
N ARG A 262 -6.19 31.22 -0.62
CA ARG A 262 -5.47 31.52 0.62
C ARG A 262 -6.43 31.40 1.80
N TYR A 263 -6.03 30.61 2.78
CA TYR A 263 -6.66 30.58 4.10
C TYR A 263 -5.58 30.82 5.15
N ASP A 264 -6.01 31.34 6.30
CA ASP A 264 -5.13 31.58 7.43
C ASP A 264 -5.26 30.42 8.44
N THR A 265 -4.12 29.97 8.94
CA THR A 265 -4.03 28.98 10.02
C THR A 265 -3.95 29.70 11.36
N GLU A 266 -4.77 29.28 12.33
CA GLU A 266 -4.72 29.84 13.67
C GLU A 266 -3.58 29.20 14.47
N ILE A 267 -2.72 30.06 15.05
CA ILE A 267 -1.71 29.62 16.01
C ILE A 267 -2.38 29.54 17.37
N THR A 268 -2.44 28.36 17.97
CA THR A 268 -3.18 28.13 19.22
C THR A 268 -2.24 28.14 20.42
N THR A 269 -0.97 27.85 20.22
CA THR A 269 0.06 27.84 21.27
C THR A 269 0.40 29.24 21.76
N GLU A 270 0.79 29.33 23.04
CA GLU A 270 1.31 30.54 23.66
C GLU A 270 2.82 30.64 23.45
N SER A 271 3.33 31.85 23.28
CA SER A 271 4.76 32.07 23.12
C SER A 271 5.47 32.06 24.46
N THR A 272 6.60 31.37 24.53
CA THR A 272 7.48 31.44 25.69
C THR A 272 8.29 32.75 25.66
N PRO A 273 8.82 33.22 26.80
CA PRO A 273 9.73 34.37 26.83
C PRO A 273 10.94 34.19 25.91
N PHE A 274 11.46 32.96 25.84
CA PHE A 274 12.56 32.59 24.94
C PHE A 274 12.16 32.75 23.46
N ALA A 275 11.00 32.20 23.07
CA ALA A 275 10.51 32.32 21.69
C ALA A 275 10.32 33.79 21.26
N ILE A 276 9.78 34.62 22.17
CA ILE A 276 9.60 36.06 21.91
C ILE A 276 10.95 36.76 21.74
N ALA A 277 11.91 36.49 22.63
CA ALA A 277 13.24 37.10 22.57
C ALA A 277 14.00 36.67 21.30
N LEU A 278 13.96 35.38 20.97
CA LEU A 278 14.56 34.84 19.77
C LEU A 278 13.91 35.41 18.50
N ALA A 279 12.59 35.52 18.45
CA ALA A 279 11.90 36.10 17.28
C ALA A 279 12.28 37.57 17.06
N LYS A 280 12.43 38.36 18.14
CA LYS A 280 12.94 39.74 18.05
C LYS A 280 14.37 39.78 17.52
N HIS A 281 15.22 38.87 17.96
CA HIS A 281 16.60 38.78 17.49
C HIS A 281 16.66 38.42 16.00
N LEU A 282 15.93 37.37 15.59
CA LEU A 282 15.82 36.94 14.19
C LEU A 282 15.37 38.09 13.28
N HIS A 283 14.35 38.84 13.69
CA HIS A 283 13.92 40.05 12.99
C HIS A 283 15.02 41.12 12.92
N SER A 284 15.74 41.37 14.03
CA SER A 284 16.79 42.39 14.07
C SER A 284 17.97 42.12 13.14
N ILE A 285 18.26 40.84 12.86
CA ILE A 285 19.33 40.42 11.94
C ILE A 285 18.82 40.18 10.51
N GLY A 286 17.52 40.40 10.25
CA GLY A 286 16.88 40.19 8.95
C GLY A 286 16.78 38.71 8.54
N ALA A 287 16.72 37.79 9.51
CA ALA A 287 16.50 36.38 9.24
C ALA A 287 15.08 36.15 8.73
N LYS A 288 14.95 35.43 7.60
CA LYS A 288 13.66 35.21 6.94
C LYS A 288 13.26 33.76 6.99
N MET A 289 11.97 33.52 7.23
CA MET A 289 11.33 32.21 7.08
C MET A 289 10.46 32.22 5.82
N TYR A 290 10.84 31.46 4.81
CA TYR A 290 10.06 31.27 3.59
C TYR A 290 9.13 30.08 3.76
N GLY A 291 7.85 30.25 3.44
CA GLY A 291 6.88 29.17 3.52
C GLY A 291 5.66 29.38 2.63
N ALA A 292 4.69 28.48 2.79
CA ALA A 292 3.41 28.54 2.09
C ALA A 292 2.26 28.39 3.08
N PHE A 293 1.12 29.04 2.83
CA PHE A 293 -0.03 28.97 3.74
C PHE A 293 -0.58 27.55 3.97
N TRP A 294 -0.38 26.63 3.01
CA TRP A 294 -0.83 25.23 3.08
C TRP A 294 0.22 24.25 3.61
N CYS A 295 1.40 24.74 4.00
CA CYS A 295 2.51 23.91 4.44
C CYS A 295 2.35 23.53 5.92
N SER A 296 2.21 22.23 6.21
CA SER A 296 2.07 21.70 7.58
C SER A 296 3.28 22.06 8.45
N HIS A 297 4.50 21.79 7.98
CA HIS A 297 5.74 22.12 8.69
C HIS A 297 5.90 23.62 8.95
N CYS A 298 5.37 24.47 8.07
CA CYS A 298 5.39 25.92 8.24
C CYS A 298 4.43 26.34 9.36
N ASN A 299 3.29 25.67 9.49
CA ASN A 299 2.39 25.86 10.62
C ASN A 299 3.01 25.33 11.91
N GLU A 300 3.60 24.13 11.90
CA GLU A 300 4.30 23.55 13.05
C GLU A 300 5.40 24.47 13.58
N GLN A 301 6.25 25.02 12.71
CA GLN A 301 7.25 26.01 13.08
C GLN A 301 6.63 27.24 13.76
N LYS A 302 5.49 27.75 13.25
CA LYS A 302 4.76 28.87 13.88
C LYS A 302 4.16 28.46 15.23
N GLN A 303 3.68 27.23 15.39
CA GLN A 303 3.20 26.73 16.69
C GLN A 303 4.35 26.61 17.71
N ILE A 304 5.56 26.24 17.28
CA ILE A 304 6.75 26.20 18.15
C ILE A 304 7.09 27.60 18.69
N PHE A 305 6.96 28.65 17.86
CA PHE A 305 7.13 30.04 18.31
C PHE A 305 5.93 30.56 19.13
N GLY A 306 4.73 30.12 18.80
CA GLY A 306 3.48 30.58 19.42
C GLY A 306 2.98 31.93 18.89
N ARG A 307 1.80 32.33 19.38
CA ARG A 307 1.01 33.45 18.87
C ARG A 307 1.70 34.82 18.88
N GLU A 308 2.48 35.13 19.90
CA GLU A 308 3.11 36.46 20.03
C GLU A 308 4.41 36.52 19.22
N ALA A 309 5.28 35.53 19.37
CA ALA A 309 6.56 35.48 18.70
C ALA A 309 6.42 35.33 17.18
N THR A 310 5.43 34.56 16.70
CA THR A 310 5.18 34.42 15.25
C THR A 310 4.88 35.75 14.57
N LYS A 311 4.24 36.70 15.27
CA LYS A 311 3.95 38.05 14.73
C LYS A 311 5.21 38.90 14.55
N LEU A 312 6.31 38.51 15.18
CA LEU A 312 7.59 39.21 15.14
C LEU A 312 8.53 38.63 14.07
N LEU A 313 8.22 37.46 13.51
CA LEU A 313 9.05 36.81 12.49
C LEU A 313 8.89 37.49 11.14
N ASP A 314 9.99 37.61 10.40
CA ASP A 314 9.98 37.98 8.99
C ASP A 314 9.60 36.76 8.12
N TYR A 315 8.31 36.41 8.16
CA TYR A 315 7.74 35.35 7.33
C TYR A 315 7.45 35.85 5.91
N VAL A 316 8.00 35.16 4.92
CA VAL A 316 7.75 35.39 3.50
C VAL A 316 6.78 34.33 2.98
N GLU A 317 5.60 34.78 2.59
CA GLU A 317 4.61 33.94 1.94
C GLU A 317 4.95 33.76 0.47
N CYS A 318 5.29 32.53 0.08
CA CYS A 318 5.66 32.24 -1.29
C CYS A 318 4.46 32.12 -2.24
N PHE A 319 3.23 32.00 -1.74
CA PHE A 319 2.03 31.90 -2.57
C PHE A 319 0.87 32.74 -2.03
N PRO A 320 1.01 34.08 -2.07
CA PRO A 320 0.01 34.98 -1.50
C PRO A 320 -1.33 34.93 -2.25
N ASN A 321 -1.32 34.52 -3.52
CA ASN A 321 -2.50 34.49 -4.39
C ASN A 321 -3.17 33.11 -4.50
N GLY A 322 -2.82 32.19 -3.59
CA GLY A 322 -3.27 30.80 -3.66
C GLY A 322 -2.27 29.86 -4.32
N ALA A 323 -2.53 28.55 -4.20
CA ALA A 323 -1.78 27.49 -4.86
C ALA A 323 -2.57 26.94 -6.06
N GLY A 324 -1.88 26.27 -6.98
CA GLY A 324 -2.54 25.51 -8.05
C GLY A 324 -2.38 26.10 -9.45
N LYS A 325 -3.27 25.70 -10.36
CA LYS A 325 -3.17 26.00 -11.79
C LYS A 325 -3.18 27.51 -12.04
N GLY A 326 -2.22 28.00 -12.81
CA GLY A 326 -2.08 29.42 -13.14
C GLY A 326 -1.55 30.31 -12.00
N LYS A 327 -1.45 29.80 -10.77
CA LYS A 327 -0.82 30.52 -9.65
C LYS A 327 0.69 30.33 -9.70
N LYS A 328 1.43 31.42 -9.51
CA LYS A 328 2.89 31.42 -9.52
C LYS A 328 3.41 31.78 -8.14
N MET A 329 4.55 31.18 -7.80
CA MET A 329 5.31 31.55 -6.62
C MET A 329 5.71 33.03 -6.68
N ALA A 330 5.73 33.69 -5.54
CA ALA A 330 6.16 35.07 -5.40
C ALA A 330 7.58 35.25 -5.96
N PRO A 331 7.86 36.34 -6.72
CA PRO A 331 9.18 36.56 -7.33
C PRO A 331 10.33 36.56 -6.32
N GLU A 332 10.08 37.01 -5.09
CA GLU A 332 11.08 37.01 -4.02
C GLU A 332 11.49 35.60 -3.57
N CYS A 333 10.56 34.65 -3.52
CA CYS A 333 10.89 33.25 -3.22
C CYS A 333 11.59 32.55 -4.39
N ALA A 334 11.20 32.89 -5.63
CA ALA A 334 11.86 32.37 -6.82
C ALA A 334 13.31 32.88 -6.93
N ALA A 335 13.53 34.17 -6.65
CA ALA A 335 14.87 34.77 -6.65
C ALA A 335 15.75 34.25 -5.50
N ALA A 336 15.14 33.86 -4.37
CA ALA A 336 15.86 33.26 -3.24
C ALA A 336 16.24 31.78 -3.45
N GLY A 337 15.77 31.13 -4.52
CA GLY A 337 16.15 29.75 -4.85
C GLY A 337 15.60 28.72 -3.86
N ILE A 338 14.40 28.95 -3.31
CA ILE A 338 13.79 28.08 -2.30
C ILE A 338 13.40 26.73 -2.92
N GLU A 339 14.02 25.64 -2.45
CA GLU A 339 13.77 24.27 -2.93
C GLU A 339 12.61 23.57 -2.20
N GLY A 340 12.26 24.04 -0.99
CA GLY A 340 11.22 23.45 -0.14
C GLY A 340 10.77 24.38 0.99
N PHE A 341 9.73 23.97 1.72
CA PHE A 341 9.17 24.77 2.81
C PHE A 341 9.08 23.98 4.13
N PRO A 342 9.25 24.65 5.29
CA PRO A 342 9.79 26.00 5.40
C PRO A 342 11.29 26.01 5.04
N THR A 343 11.79 27.18 4.66
CA THR A 343 13.23 27.42 4.50
C THR A 343 13.61 28.68 5.27
N TRP A 344 14.61 28.57 6.13
CA TRP A 344 15.18 29.71 6.83
C TRP A 344 16.43 30.21 6.11
N ILE A 345 16.53 31.53 5.97
CA ILE A 345 17.76 32.21 5.56
C ILE A 345 18.22 33.07 6.73
N ILE A 346 19.33 32.67 7.36
CA ILE A 346 19.89 33.29 8.56
C ILE A 346 21.36 33.57 8.30
N ASN A 347 21.79 34.83 8.34
CA ASN A 347 23.19 35.22 8.09
C ASN A 347 23.77 34.66 6.76
N GLY A 348 22.93 34.50 5.73
CA GLY A 348 23.31 33.91 4.43
C GLY A 348 23.38 32.38 4.39
N LYS A 349 23.19 31.70 5.53
CA LYS A 349 23.01 30.23 5.57
C LYS A 349 21.56 29.86 5.29
N VAL A 350 21.38 28.73 4.61
CA VAL A 350 20.07 28.17 4.26
C VAL A 350 19.82 26.93 5.12
N LEU A 351 18.72 26.93 5.86
CA LEU A 351 18.26 25.78 6.65
C LEU A 351 16.90 25.33 6.12
N GLY A 352 16.81 24.10 5.62
CA GLY A 352 15.57 23.53 5.09
C GLY A 352 14.79 22.75 6.16
N GLY A 353 13.47 22.81 6.10
CA GLY A 353 12.58 22.18 7.07
C GLY A 353 12.35 23.02 8.32
N ASP A 354 11.39 22.62 9.14
CA ASP A 354 11.19 23.23 10.46
C ASP A 354 12.37 22.92 11.38
N GLN A 355 12.67 23.87 12.26
CA GLN A 355 13.83 23.90 13.13
C GLN A 355 13.39 24.06 14.58
N GLU A 356 14.11 23.40 15.48
CA GLU A 356 13.97 23.65 16.90
C GLU A 356 14.49 25.05 17.27
N LEU A 357 13.87 25.70 18.25
CA LEU A 357 14.29 27.05 18.68
C LEU A 357 15.78 27.15 19.07
N PRO A 358 16.40 26.14 19.73
CA PRO A 358 17.84 26.18 20.02
C PRO A 358 18.73 26.21 18.78
N ILE A 359 18.34 25.50 17.70
CA ILE A 359 19.08 25.50 16.43
C ILE A 359 19.01 26.89 15.79
N LEU A 360 17.82 27.50 15.77
CA LEU A 360 17.65 28.87 15.28
C LEU A 360 18.44 29.88 16.13
N ALA A 361 18.52 29.67 17.44
CA ALA A 361 19.32 30.51 18.33
C ALA A 361 20.83 30.40 18.01
N GLU A 362 21.34 29.18 17.86
CA GLU A 362 22.75 28.93 17.51
C GLU A 362 23.09 29.56 16.14
N GLU A 363 22.29 29.30 15.12
CA GLU A 363 22.55 29.79 13.75
C GLU A 363 22.38 31.30 13.60
N SER A 364 21.57 31.92 14.46
CA SER A 364 21.41 33.38 14.52
C SER A 364 22.41 34.08 15.44
N GLY A 365 23.20 33.33 16.21
CA GLY A 365 24.09 33.90 17.24
C GLY A 365 23.34 34.53 18.41
N PHE A 366 22.12 34.07 18.69
CA PHE A 366 21.33 34.50 19.84
C PHE A 366 21.94 33.92 21.13
N PRO A 367 22.25 34.74 22.14
CA PRO A 367 22.79 34.26 23.41
C PRO A 367 21.71 33.47 24.17
N VAL A 368 21.98 32.20 24.43
CA VAL A 368 21.15 31.34 25.25
C VAL A 368 21.67 31.45 26.69
N GLU A 369 21.15 32.42 27.45
CA GLU A 369 21.38 32.51 28.91
C GLU A 369 20.35 31.71 29.71
#